data_AF-A0AA92M759-F1
#
_entry.id   AF-A0AA92M759-F1
#
_cell.length_a   1.000
_cell.length_b   1.000
_cell.length_c   1.000
_cell.angle_alpha   90.00
_cell.angle_beta   90.00
_cell.angle_gamma   90.00
#
_symmetry.space_group_name_H-M   'P 1'
#
loop_
_entity.id
_entity.type
_entity.pdbx_description
1 polymer ?
#
loop_
_entity_poly.entity_id
_entity_poly.type
_entity_poly.pdbx_seq_one_letter_code
_entity_poly.pdbx_strand_id
1 'polypeptide(L)'
;MIHELRTYTLVPGGVRDYLRIYNECGRELQTRTLGQLVALMTPESGDINQLVFHWAFDSLDDRARRRAALMADPAFAEFRKQVRHLLLRQESRLLSPA
;
A
#
# COMPACT_ATOMS: atom_id res chain seq x y z
N MET A 1 -19.26 1.92 -1.11
CA MET A 1 -17.92 2.37 -0.65
C MET A 1 -17.33 1.32 0.26
N ILE A 2 -16.08 0.92 0.02
CA ILE A 2 -15.34 -0.11 0.75
C ILE A 2 -13.99 0.46 1.14
N HIS A 3 -13.54 0.16 2.35
CA HIS A 3 -12.22 0.55 2.83
C HIS A 3 -11.28 -0.65 2.84
N GLU A 4 -10.12 -0.54 2.20
CA GLU A 4 -9.06 -1.55 2.29
C GLU A 4 -7.95 -1.02 3.21
N LEU A 5 -7.74 -1.70 4.34
CA LEU A 5 -6.63 -1.45 5.25
C LEU A 5 -5.53 -2.48 4.99
N ARG A 6 -4.40 -2.04 4.46
CA ARG A 6 -3.24 -2.89 4.18
C ARG A 6 -2.13 -2.60 5.17
N THR A 7 -1.72 -3.61 5.91
CA THR A 7 -0.61 -3.51 6.88
C THR A 7 0.58 -4.29 6.35
N TYR A 8 1.69 -3.62 6.15
CA TYR A 8 2.96 -4.22 5.75
C TYR A 8 3.91 -4.21 6.94
N THR A 9 4.33 -5.39 7.40
CA THR A 9 5.45 -5.54 8.34
C THR A 9 6.74 -5.57 7.53
N LEU A 10 7.67 -4.71 7.91
CA LEU A 10 8.98 -4.59 7.29
C LEU A 10 10.07 -5.17 8.20
N VAL A 11 11.25 -5.42 7.63
CA VAL A 11 12.46 -5.66 8.40
C VAL A 11 12.74 -4.48 9.35
N PRO A 12 13.33 -4.72 10.54
CA PRO A 12 13.69 -3.64 11.45
C PRO A 12 14.49 -2.53 10.75
N GLY A 13 14.04 -1.28 10.90
CA GLY A 13 14.64 -0.10 10.24
C GLY A 13 14.25 0.10 8.77
N GLY A 14 13.54 -0.84 8.14
CA GLY A 14 13.17 -0.78 6.71
C GLY A 14 12.09 0.24 6.36
N VAL A 15 11.35 0.76 7.36
CA VAL A 15 10.25 1.74 7.16
C VAL A 15 10.73 2.99 6.43
N ARG A 16 11.85 3.57 6.87
CA ARG A 16 12.40 4.80 6.29
C ARG A 16 12.77 4.62 4.82
N ASP A 17 13.45 3.52 4.51
CA ASP A 17 13.91 3.24 3.14
C ASP A 17 12.74 2.91 2.22
N TYR A 18 11.74 2.16 2.71
CA TYR A 18 10.51 1.92 1.97
C TYR A 18 9.80 3.24 1.64
N LEU A 19 9.61 4.11 2.62
CA LEU A 19 8.94 5.40 2.44
C LEU A 19 9.70 6.31 1.47
N ARG A 20 11.03 6.33 1.52
CA ARG A 20 11.86 7.07 0.57
C ARG A 20 11.60 6.59 -0.87
N ILE A 21 11.77 5.30 -1.13
CA ILE A 21 11.55 4.70 -2.46
C ILE A 21 10.09 4.88 -2.91
N TYR A 22 9.14 4.72 -1.98
CA TYR A 22 7.73 4.90 -2.25
C TYR A 22 7.40 6.34 -2.66
N ASN A 23 7.90 7.34 -1.95
CA ASN A 23 7.65 8.73 -2.30
C ASN A 23 8.35 9.15 -3.61
N GLU A 24 9.54 8.60 -3.90
CA GLU A 24 10.28 8.88 -5.13
C GLU A 24 9.63 8.25 -6.37
N CYS A 25 9.15 6.99 -6.27
CA CYS A 25 8.81 6.19 -7.46
C CYS A 25 7.40 5.56 -7.41
N GLY A 26 6.89 5.25 -6.22
CA GLY A 26 5.71 4.40 -6.06
C GLY A 26 4.40 5.14 -5.83
N ARG A 27 4.44 6.29 -5.15
CA ARG A 27 3.27 6.96 -4.59
C ARG A 27 2.38 7.57 -5.65
N GLU A 28 2.93 8.41 -6.52
CA GLU A 28 2.17 9.04 -7.60
C GLU A 28 1.53 7.98 -8.49
N LEU A 29 2.33 6.99 -8.90
CA LEU A 29 1.86 5.86 -9.70
C LEU A 29 0.71 5.10 -9.03
N GLN A 30 0.87 4.70 -7.78
CA GLN A 30 -0.12 3.91 -7.07
C GLN A 30 -1.40 4.70 -6.80
N THR A 31 -1.29 5.96 -6.39
CA THR A 31 -2.44 6.84 -6.12
C THR A 31 -3.20 7.19 -7.40
N ARG A 32 -2.50 7.47 -8.51
CA ARG A 32 -3.14 7.70 -9.82
C ARG A 32 -3.99 6.50 -10.27
N THR A 33 -3.51 5.28 -10.03
CA THR A 33 -4.21 4.06 -10.49
C THR A 33 -5.29 3.57 -9.53
N LEU A 34 -5.04 3.60 -8.22
CA LEU A 34 -6.00 3.13 -7.22
C LEU A 34 -7.01 4.22 -6.82
N GLY A 35 -6.67 5.50 -6.99
CA GLY A 35 -7.46 6.64 -6.59
C GLY A 35 -7.19 7.05 -5.15
N GLN A 36 -8.17 6.88 -4.28
CA GLN A 36 -8.19 7.56 -2.97
C GLN A 36 -7.36 6.82 -1.90
N LEU A 37 -6.13 7.29 -1.70
CA LEU A 37 -5.34 6.99 -0.49
C LEU A 37 -5.84 7.88 0.64
N VAL A 38 -6.63 7.33 1.57
CA VAL A 38 -7.18 8.05 2.72
C VAL A 38 -6.08 8.39 3.71
N ALA A 39 -5.21 7.42 4.00
CA ALA A 39 -4.10 7.59 4.93
C ALA A 39 -2.95 6.62 4.63
N LEU A 40 -1.73 7.08 4.91
CA LEU A 40 -0.52 6.26 5.04
C LEU A 40 0.11 6.58 6.39
N MET A 41 0.21 5.58 7.26
CA MET A 41 0.58 5.75 8.67
C MET A 41 1.66 4.77 9.09
N THR A 42 2.41 5.15 10.13
CA THR A 42 3.35 4.30 10.87
C THR A 42 2.87 4.17 12.31
N PRO A 43 2.83 2.96 12.90
CA PRO A 43 2.49 2.81 14.31
C PRO A 43 3.57 3.36 15.23
N GLU A 44 3.17 4.12 16.27
CA GLU A 44 4.04 4.57 17.37
C GLU A 44 4.12 3.55 18.53
N SER A 45 3.32 2.49 18.48
CA SER A 45 3.27 1.41 19.48
C SER A 45 2.83 0.09 18.86
N GLY A 46 3.08 -1.04 19.53
CA GLY A 46 2.86 -2.38 18.98
C GLY A 46 3.96 -2.77 17.98
N ASP A 47 3.57 -3.28 16.81
CA ASP A 47 4.53 -3.60 15.73
C ASP A 47 5.01 -2.33 15.03
N ILE A 48 6.04 -1.67 15.59
CA ILE A 48 6.55 -0.38 15.11
C ILE A 48 7.21 -0.42 13.71
N ASN A 49 7.56 -1.61 13.21
CA ASN A 49 8.16 -1.78 11.88
C ASN A 49 7.10 -1.93 10.78
N GLN A 50 5.99 -1.19 10.87
CA GLN A 50 4.86 -1.34 9.96
C GLN A 50 4.52 -0.08 9.18
N LEU A 51 4.00 -0.29 7.97
CA LEU A 51 3.28 0.71 7.19
C LEU A 51 1.82 0.30 7.07
N VAL A 52 0.91 1.24 7.32
CA VAL A 52 -0.53 1.05 7.23
C VAL A 52 -1.10 1.95 6.14
N PHE A 53 -1.57 1.34 5.06
CA PHE A 53 -2.25 2.02 3.95
C PHE A 53 -3.75 1.87 4.11
N HIS A 54 -4.49 2.96 4.00
CA HIS A 54 -5.94 2.98 3.97
C HIS A 54 -6.42 3.50 2.61
N TRP A 55 -7.05 2.64 1.83
CA TRP A 55 -7.63 2.97 0.53
C TRP A 55 -9.14 2.96 0.59
N ALA A 56 -9.78 3.83 -0.19
CA ALA A 56 -11.23 3.81 -0.43
C ALA A 56 -11.53 3.45 -1.88
N PHE A 57 -12.53 2.59 -2.07
CA PHE A 57 -13.05 2.16 -3.37
C PHE A 57 -14.56 2.25 -3.40
N ASP A 58 -15.15 2.41 -4.58
CA ASP A 58 -16.61 2.52 -4.72
C ASP A 58 -17.30 1.17 -4.44
N SER A 59 -16.71 0.09 -4.96
CA SER A 59 -17.18 -1.29 -4.84
C SER A 59 -16.02 -2.31 -4.90
N LEU A 60 -16.32 -3.60 -4.68
CA LEU A 60 -15.32 -4.67 -4.85
C LEU A 60 -14.85 -4.80 -6.30
N ASP A 61 -15.74 -4.58 -7.26
CA ASP A 61 -15.43 -4.66 -8.69
C ASP A 61 -14.53 -3.50 -9.12
N ASP A 62 -14.81 -2.28 -8.63
CA ASP A 62 -13.94 -1.13 -8.89
C ASP A 62 -12.54 -1.35 -8.30
N ARG A 63 -12.47 -1.85 -7.07
CA ARG A 63 -11.20 -2.28 -6.44
C ARG A 63 -10.47 -3.32 -7.30
N ALA A 64 -11.16 -4.37 -7.73
CA ALA A 64 -10.56 -5.45 -8.52
C ALA A 64 -9.98 -4.92 -9.84
N ARG A 65 -10.74 -4.09 -10.56
CA ARG A 65 -10.32 -3.44 -11.81
C ARG A 65 -9.08 -2.56 -11.61
N ARG A 66 -9.10 -1.65 -10.62
CA ARG A 66 -7.96 -0.74 -10.36
C ARG A 66 -6.71 -1.48 -9.91
N ARG A 67 -6.87 -2.52 -9.07
CA ARG A 67 -5.75 -3.37 -8.65
C ARG A 67 -5.17 -4.17 -9.81
N ALA A 68 -6.00 -4.70 -10.70
CA ALA A 68 -5.54 -5.40 -11.90
C ALA A 68 -4.72 -4.46 -12.80
N ALA A 69 -5.22 -3.24 -13.04
CA ALA A 69 -4.49 -2.22 -13.80
C ALA A 69 -3.14 -1.88 -13.15
N LEU A 70 -3.10 -1.69 -11.83
CA LEU A 70 -1.85 -1.41 -11.11
C LEU A 70 -0.85 -2.57 -11.24
N MET A 71 -1.31 -3.81 -11.15
CA MET A 71 -0.44 -4.98 -11.24
C MET A 71 0.10 -5.23 -12.66
N ALA A 72 -0.61 -4.77 -13.68
CA ALA A 72 -0.18 -4.82 -15.07
C ALA A 72 0.84 -3.73 -15.44
N ASP A 73 0.98 -2.68 -14.62
CA ASP A 73 1.88 -1.56 -14.88
C ASP A 73 3.37 -1.96 -14.69
N PRO A 74 4.22 -1.87 -15.73
CA PRO A 74 5.65 -2.19 -15.63
C PRO A 74 6.42 -1.30 -14.63
N ALA A 75 6.06 -0.02 -14.50
CA ALA A 75 6.69 0.87 -13.53
C ALA A 75 6.36 0.43 -12.10
N PHE A 76 5.16 -0.09 -11.87
CA PHE A 76 4.80 -0.63 -10.56
C PHE A 76 5.53 -1.94 -10.27
N ALA A 77 5.75 -2.77 -11.29
CA ALA A 77 6.59 -3.96 -11.16
C ALA A 77 8.03 -3.58 -10.77
N GLU A 78 8.59 -2.52 -11.35
CA GLU A 78 9.94 -2.05 -11.01
C GLU A 78 10.02 -1.48 -9.60
N PHE A 79 9.06 -0.65 -9.18
CA PHE A 79 8.94 -0.20 -7.80
C PHE A 79 8.89 -1.39 -6.81
N ARG A 80 8.06 -2.41 -7.10
CA ARG A 80 7.96 -3.61 -6.26
C ARG A 80 9.28 -4.34 -6.13
N LYS A 81 10.09 -4.42 -7.21
CA LYS A 81 11.43 -5.04 -7.12
C LYS A 81 12.32 -4.30 -6.13
N GLN A 82 12.29 -2.97 -6.12
CA GLN A 82 13.12 -2.17 -5.22
C GLN A 82 12.76 -2.37 -3.75
N VAL A 83 11.47 -2.55 -3.41
CA VAL A 83 11.03 -2.61 -2.01
C VAL A 83 10.77 -4.02 -1.47
N ARG A 84 10.68 -5.06 -2.33
CA ARG A 84 10.26 -6.42 -1.91
C ARG A 84 11.12 -7.02 -0.80
N HIS A 85 12.42 -6.70 -0.79
CA HIS A 85 13.37 -7.24 0.18
C HIS A 85 13.16 -6.66 1.60
N LEU A 86 12.43 -5.56 1.72
CA LEU A 86 12.09 -4.95 3.00
C LEU A 86 10.84 -5.57 3.63
N LEU A 87 10.01 -6.28 2.86
CA LEU A 87 8.71 -6.79 3.30
C LEU A 87 8.83 -8.18 3.95
N LEU A 88 8.37 -8.30 5.19
CA LEU A 88 8.28 -9.57 5.92
C LEU A 88 6.88 -10.18 5.86
N ARG A 89 5.85 -9.35 6.01
CA ARG A 89 4.44 -9.78 6.02
C ARG A 89 3.56 -8.72 5.41
N GLN A 90 2.52 -9.13 4.71
CA GLN A 90 1.50 -8.24 4.18
C GLN A 90 0.12 -8.78 4.54
N GLU A 91 -0.71 -7.93 5.11
CA GLU A 91 -2.10 -8.23 5.44
C GLU A 91 -3.02 -7.21 4.78
N SER A 92 -4.22 -7.65 4.42
CA SER A 92 -5.24 -6.82 3.80
C SER A 92 -6.60 -7.13 4.41
N ARG A 93 -7.28 -6.11 4.92
CA ARG A 93 -8.63 -6.22 5.47
C ARG A 93 -9.57 -5.31 4.69
N LEU A 94 -10.72 -5.84 4.30
CA LEU A 94 -11.81 -5.08 3.68
C LEU A 94 -12.83 -4.76 4.77
N LEU A 95 -13.16 -3.47 4.89
CA LEU A 95 -13.94 -2.91 5.97
C LEU A 95 -15.11 -2.12 5.39
N SER A 96 -16.26 -2.20 6.05
CA SER A 96 -17.40 -1.33 5.81
C SER A 96 -17.43 -0.23 6.87
N PRO A 97 -17.85 1.00 6.53
CA PRO A 97 -18.20 1.99 7.54
C PRO A 97 -19.36 1.47 8.41
N ALA A 98 -19.39 1.88 9.67
CA ALA A 98 -20.48 1.58 10.61
C ALA A 98 -21.68 2.51 10.39
#